data_AF-A0A9P3NI24-F1
#
_entry.id   AF-A0A9P3NI24-F1
#
_cell.length_a   1.000
_cell.length_b   1.000
_cell.length_c   1.000
_cell.angle_alpha   90.00
_cell.angle_beta   90.00
_cell.angle_gamma   90.00
#
_symmetry.space_group_name_H-M   'P 1'
#
loop_
_entity.id
_entity.type
_entity.pdbx_description
1 polymer ?
#
loop_
_entity_poly.entity_id
_entity_poly.type
_entity_poly.pdbx_seq_one_letter_code
_entity_poly.pdbx_strand_id
1 'polypeptide(L)'
;MSYFVQIDSILNKLFTLREYIDDTEDYINIQIDNHRNQLIQLELVLNAGIMVTSISATVVGIFGMNIPYAWNTDPSAFAWVVALGTLVPFLLFVALVWYARYHKILA
;
A
#
# COMPACT_ATOMS: atom_id res chain seq x y z
N MET A 1 -5.77 16.21 60.28
CA MET A 1 -5.15 16.93 59.13
C MET A 1 -4.24 16.06 58.26
N SER A 2 -3.46 15.12 58.79
CA SER A 2 -2.64 14.20 57.96
C SER A 2 -3.46 13.34 56.98
N TYR A 3 -4.64 12.86 57.41
CA TYR A 3 -5.53 12.05 56.56
C TYR A 3 -6.10 12.81 55.36
N PHE A 4 -6.43 14.10 55.51
CA PHE A 4 -6.95 14.92 54.43
C PHE A 4 -5.88 15.16 53.35
N VAL A 5 -4.67 15.50 53.77
CA VAL A 5 -3.51 15.67 52.88
C VAL A 5 -3.13 14.36 52.16
N GLN A 6 -3.29 13.21 52.82
CA GLN A 6 -3.10 11.90 52.17
C GLN A 6 -4.19 11.60 51.14
N ILE A 7 -5.45 11.91 51.43
CA ILE A 7 -6.55 11.73 50.48
C ILE A 7 -6.34 12.61 49.25
N ASP A 8 -5.98 13.88 49.43
CA ASP A 8 -5.67 14.79 48.32
C ASP A 8 -4.49 14.29 47.47
N SER A 9 -3.46 13.75 48.12
CA SER A 9 -2.30 13.15 47.45
C SER A 9 -2.67 11.92 46.61
N ILE A 10 -3.57 11.06 47.13
CA ILE A 10 -4.07 9.88 46.40
C ILE A 10 -5.00 10.28 45.26
N LEU A 11 -5.87 11.28 45.46
CA LEU A 11 -6.75 11.81 44.42
C LEU A 11 -5.96 12.42 43.26
N ASN A 12 -4.91 13.20 43.55
CA ASN A 12 -4.03 13.72 42.50
C ASN A 12 -3.33 12.59 41.73
N LYS A 13 -2.85 11.54 42.42
CA LYS A 13 -2.27 10.38 41.74
C LYS A 13 -3.27 9.63 40.87
N LEU A 14 -4.51 9.47 41.32
CA LEU A 14 -5.58 8.87 40.53
C LEU A 14 -5.89 9.72 39.28
N PHE A 15 -5.91 11.04 39.43
CA PHE A 15 -6.12 11.96 38.32
C PHE A 15 -4.99 11.85 37.29
N THR A 16 -3.72 11.89 37.73
CA THR A 16 -2.56 11.71 36.86
C THR A 16 -2.50 10.32 36.21
N LEU A 17 -2.88 9.26 36.94
CA LEU A 17 -2.93 7.92 36.36
C LEU A 17 -4.01 7.82 35.29
N ARG A 18 -5.17 8.46 35.51
CA ARG A 18 -6.24 8.53 34.52
C ARG A 18 -5.76 9.26 33.25
N GLU A 19 -5.09 10.39 33.41
CA GLU A 19 -4.49 11.15 32.31
C GLU A 19 -3.45 10.32 31.55
N TYR A 20 -2.59 9.57 32.25
CA TYR A 20 -1.64 8.65 31.63
C TYR A 20 -2.30 7.50 30.86
N ILE A 21 -3.45 7.00 31.34
CA ILE A 21 -4.24 5.98 30.64
C ILE A 21 -4.85 6.56 29.36
N ASP A 22 -5.41 7.78 29.43
CA ASP A 22 -5.99 8.49 28.28
C ASP A 22 -4.92 8.76 27.21
N ASP A 23 -3.75 9.28 27.61
CA ASP A 23 -2.61 9.50 26.71
C ASP A 23 -2.16 8.21 26.02
N THR A 24 -2.21 7.08 26.74
CA THR A 24 -1.85 5.76 26.20
C THR A 24 -2.93 5.26 25.23
N GLU A 25 -4.20 5.50 25.51
CA GLU A 25 -5.33 5.12 24.64
C GLU A 25 -5.28 5.88 23.32
N ASP A 26 -5.04 7.19 23.37
CA ASP A 26 -4.85 8.03 22.18
C ASP A 26 -3.63 7.60 21.36
N TYR A 27 -2.52 7.26 22.03
CA TYR A 27 -1.34 6.72 21.34
C TYR A 27 -1.64 5.40 20.62
N ILE A 28 -2.37 4.48 21.26
CA ILE A 28 -2.78 3.21 20.66
C ILE A 28 -3.72 3.45 19.47
N ASN A 29 -4.68 4.37 19.59
CA ASN A 29 -5.62 4.70 18.53
C ASN A 29 -4.89 5.22 17.28
N ILE A 30 -3.97 6.17 17.43
CA ILE A 30 -3.13 6.68 16.31
C ILE A 30 -2.31 5.54 15.69
N GLN A 31 -1.79 4.63 16.51
CA GLN A 31 -0.97 3.53 16.02
C GLN A 31 -1.79 2.50 15.23
N ILE A 32 -3.02 2.19 15.67
CA ILE A 32 -3.94 1.29 14.96
C ILE A 32 -4.35 1.89 13.61
N ASP A 33 -4.67 3.19 13.57
CA ASP A 33 -5.03 3.87 12.33
C ASP A 33 -3.86 3.91 11.34
N ASN A 34 -2.65 4.15 11.82
CA ASN A 34 -1.45 4.06 10.99
C ASN A 34 -1.22 2.65 10.41
N HIS A 35 -1.39 1.60 11.22
CA HIS A 35 -1.27 0.22 10.72
C HIS A 35 -2.32 -0.10 9.66
N ARG A 36 -3.58 0.30 9.88
CA ARG A 36 -4.66 0.15 8.89
C ARG A 36 -4.33 0.88 7.60
N ASN A 37 -3.85 2.11 7.69
CA ASN A 37 -3.49 2.90 6.51
C ASN A 37 -2.33 2.27 5.72
N GLN A 38 -1.32 1.72 6.42
CA GLN A 38 -0.23 0.98 5.79
C GLN A 38 -0.71 -0.28 5.08
N LEU A 39 -1.63 -1.04 5.69
CA LEU A 39 -2.23 -2.23 5.07
C LEU A 39 -3.00 -1.87 3.79
N ILE A 40 -3.86 -0.83 3.84
CA ILE A 40 -4.59 -0.36 2.66
C ILE A 40 -3.63 0.08 1.55
N GLN A 41 -2.55 0.77 1.89
CA GLN A 41 -1.54 1.19 0.92
C GLN A 41 -0.84 -0.02 0.27
N LEU A 42 -0.49 -1.02 1.07
CA LEU A 42 0.14 -2.24 0.57
C LEU A 42 -0.81 -3.04 -0.32
N GLU A 43 -2.08 -3.19 0.07
CA GLU A 43 -3.11 -3.84 -0.73
C GLU A 43 -3.33 -3.12 -2.06
N LEU A 44 -3.37 -1.79 -2.06
CA LEU A 44 -3.52 -0.99 -3.28
C LEU A 44 -2.35 -1.24 -4.27
N VAL A 45 -1.11 -1.22 -3.77
CA VAL A 45 0.08 -1.46 -4.59
C VAL A 45 0.11 -2.90 -5.10
N LEU A 46 -0.22 -3.89 -4.26
CA LEU A 46 -0.30 -5.29 -4.66
C LEU A 46 -1.37 -5.51 -5.75
N ASN A 47 -2.58 -4.98 -5.56
CA ASN A 47 -3.67 -5.14 -6.51
C ASN A 47 -3.36 -4.47 -7.86
N ALA A 48 -2.75 -3.28 -7.84
CA ALA A 48 -2.27 -2.63 -9.05
C ALA A 48 -1.20 -3.47 -9.79
N GLY A 49 -0.27 -4.09 -9.05
CA GLY A 49 0.74 -4.98 -9.63
C GLY A 49 0.14 -6.23 -10.26
N ILE A 50 -0.87 -6.81 -9.61
CA ILE A 50 -1.64 -7.94 -10.13
C ILE A 50 -2.37 -7.55 -11.41
N MET A 51 -3.02 -6.39 -11.48
CA MET A 51 -3.67 -5.90 -12.70
C MET A 51 -2.68 -5.81 -13.87
N VAL A 52 -1.53 -5.17 -13.65
CA VAL A 52 -0.49 -4.98 -14.66
C VAL A 52 0.05 -6.32 -15.16
N THR A 53 0.29 -7.25 -14.23
CA THR A 53 0.77 -8.60 -14.55
C THR A 53 -0.28 -9.40 -15.30
N SER A 54 -1.56 -9.27 -14.96
CA SER A 54 -2.67 -9.96 -15.63
C SER A 54 -2.84 -9.50 -17.09
N ILE A 55 -2.76 -8.20 -17.35
CA ILE A 55 -2.78 -7.64 -18.71
C ILE A 55 -1.57 -8.14 -19.52
N SER A 56 -0.38 -8.11 -18.91
CA SER A 56 0.83 -8.61 -19.55
C SER A 56 0.76 -10.10 -19.85
N ALA A 57 0.22 -10.89 -18.92
CA ALA A 57 0.05 -12.35 -19.07
C ALA A 57 -0.97 -12.72 -20.15
N THR A 58 -2.07 -11.95 -20.27
CA THR A 58 -3.07 -12.16 -21.33
C THR A 58 -2.52 -11.79 -22.71
N VAL A 59 -1.75 -10.70 -22.83
CA VAL A 59 -1.02 -10.36 -24.06
C VAL A 59 -0.04 -11.49 -24.42
N VAL A 60 0.84 -11.87 -23.50
CA VAL A 60 1.80 -12.97 -23.72
C VAL A 60 1.08 -14.29 -24.03
N GLY A 61 -0.07 -14.57 -23.43
CA GLY A 61 -0.86 -15.77 -23.69
C GLY A 61 -1.45 -15.80 -25.10
N ILE A 62 -2.13 -14.72 -25.51
CA ILE A 62 -2.74 -14.62 -26.85
C ILE A 62 -1.68 -14.71 -27.94
N PHE A 63 -0.55 -14.02 -27.75
CA PHE A 63 0.55 -13.98 -28.71
C PHE A 63 1.45 -15.23 -28.63
N GLY A 64 1.66 -15.81 -27.46
CA GLY A 64 2.49 -17.00 -27.26
C GLY A 64 1.84 -18.30 -27.75
N MET A 65 0.54 -18.30 -28.03
CA MET A 65 -0.13 -19.41 -28.68
C MET A 65 0.29 -19.49 -30.15
N ASN A 66 0.76 -20.67 -30.56
CA ASN A 66 1.32 -20.95 -31.89
C ASN A 66 0.21 -21.02 -32.96
N ILE A 67 -0.57 -19.95 -33.11
CA ILE A 67 -1.63 -19.81 -34.10
C ILE A 67 -1.01 -19.15 -35.34
N PRO A 68 -1.10 -19.77 -36.53
CA PRO A 68 -0.52 -19.24 -37.76
C PRO A 68 -1.37 -18.06 -38.26
N TYR A 69 -1.17 -16.88 -37.67
CA TYR A 69 -1.70 -15.64 -38.19
C TYR A 69 -0.78 -15.08 -39.28
N ALA A 70 -1.37 -14.56 -40.36
CA ALA A 70 -0.65 -13.97 -41.50
C ALA A 70 0.21 -12.74 -41.16
N TRP A 71 0.14 -12.23 -39.92
CA TRP A 71 0.92 -11.10 -39.41
C TRP A 71 2.17 -11.56 -38.65
N ASN A 72 2.30 -12.87 -38.41
CA ASN A 72 3.43 -13.51 -37.70
C ASN A 72 4.59 -13.86 -38.64
N THR A 73 4.57 -13.38 -39.88
CA THR A 73 5.62 -13.64 -40.88
C THR A 73 6.92 -12.92 -40.53
N ASP A 74 6.84 -11.84 -39.75
CA ASP A 74 8.00 -11.12 -39.20
C ASP A 74 8.19 -11.42 -37.71
N PRO A 75 9.18 -12.25 -37.33
CA PRO A 75 9.53 -12.52 -35.93
C PRO A 75 9.86 -11.26 -35.14
N SER A 76 10.32 -10.20 -35.82
CA SER A 76 10.61 -8.89 -35.24
C SER A 76 9.35 -8.16 -34.77
N ALA A 77 8.26 -8.19 -35.55
CA ALA A 77 7.02 -7.51 -35.22
C ALA A 77 6.38 -8.11 -33.96
N PHE A 78 6.41 -9.45 -33.86
CA PHE A 78 5.98 -10.18 -32.68
C PHE A 78 6.76 -9.77 -31.42
N ALA A 79 8.10 -9.79 -31.51
CA ALA A 79 8.97 -9.45 -30.40
C ALA A 79 8.76 -8.01 -29.92
N TRP A 80 8.57 -7.06 -30.85
CA TRP A 80 8.32 -5.65 -30.51
C TRP A 80 6.96 -5.43 -29.82
N VAL A 81 5.90 -6.09 -30.28
CA VAL A 81 4.56 -5.96 -29.67
C VAL A 81 4.55 -6.55 -28.26
N VAL A 82 5.17 -7.70 -28.06
CA VAL A 82 5.29 -8.32 -26.73
C VAL A 82 6.19 -7.50 -25.81
N ALA A 83 7.32 -6.98 -26.33
CA ALA A 83 8.20 -6.10 -25.57
C ALA A 83 7.49 -4.81 -25.14
N LEU A 84 6.79 -4.12 -26.05
CA LEU A 84 6.05 -2.90 -25.71
C LEU A 84 4.86 -3.20 -24.79
N GLY A 85 4.13 -4.28 -25.04
CA GLY A 85 2.97 -4.70 -24.25
C GLY A 85 3.29 -5.07 -22.80
N THR A 86 4.55 -5.45 -22.52
CA THR A 86 5.02 -5.73 -21.15
C THR A 86 5.74 -4.51 -20.54
N LEU A 87 6.54 -3.78 -21.31
CA LEU A 87 7.37 -2.68 -20.81
C LEU A 87 6.56 -1.42 -20.47
N VAL A 88 5.55 -1.08 -21.28
CA VAL A 88 4.70 0.11 -21.04
C VAL A 88 3.90 0.01 -19.73
N PRO A 89 3.13 -1.06 -19.46
CA PRO A 89 2.38 -1.16 -18.21
C PRO A 89 3.30 -1.38 -17.00
N PHE A 90 4.47 -1.98 -17.16
CA PHE A 90 5.49 -2.05 -16.10
C PHE A 90 6.03 -0.66 -15.72
N LEU A 91 6.35 0.18 -16.71
CA LEU A 91 6.78 1.56 -16.47
C LEU A 91 5.67 2.39 -15.82
N LEU A 92 4.42 2.24 -16.26
CA LEU A 92 3.27 2.88 -15.61
C LEU A 92 3.11 2.42 -14.16
N PHE A 93 3.30 1.13 -13.86
CA PHE A 93 3.27 0.63 -12.50
C PHE A 93 4.36 1.24 -11.62
N VAL A 94 5.61 1.29 -12.11
CA VAL A 94 6.72 1.91 -11.39
C VAL A 94 6.47 3.41 -11.18
N ALA A 95 5.95 4.11 -12.19
CA ALA A 95 5.58 5.52 -12.08
C ALA A 95 4.46 5.74 -11.07
N LEU A 96 3.45 4.87 -11.03
CA LEU A 96 2.35 4.93 -10.05
C LEU A 96 2.86 4.67 -8.64
N VAL A 97 3.71 3.66 -8.43
CA VAL A 97 4.35 3.38 -7.13
C VAL A 97 5.23 4.54 -6.70
N TRP A 98 5.99 5.12 -7.63
CA TRP A 98 6.84 6.27 -7.35
C TRP A 98 5.99 7.50 -7.00
N TYR A 99 4.94 7.77 -7.76
CA TYR A 99 3.96 8.83 -7.48
C TYR A 99 3.29 8.62 -6.12
N ALA A 100 2.84 7.40 -5.81
CA ALA A 100 2.24 7.05 -4.51
C ALA A 100 3.23 7.23 -3.35
N ARG A 101 4.52 6.89 -3.56
CA ARG A 101 5.58 7.16 -2.59
C ARG A 101 5.91 8.64 -2.45
N TYR A 102 5.89 9.39 -3.55
CA TYR A 102 6.23 10.81 -3.56
C TYR A 102 5.14 11.65 -2.92
N HIS A 103 3.88 11.26 -3.11
CA HIS A 103 2.78 12.07 -2.68
C HIS A 103 2.51 11.99 -1.17
N LYS A 104 3.07 11.01 -0.41
CA LYS A 104 3.01 10.91 1.07
C LYS A 104 1.79 11.62 1.68
N ILE A 105 0.59 11.35 1.13
CA ILE A 105 -0.60 12.10 1.52
C ILE A 105 -1.12 11.38 2.75
N LEU A 106 -0.58 11.81 3.88
CA LEU A 106 -1.12 11.82 5.25
C LEU A 106 0.09 12.03 6.16
N ALA A 107 0.61 13.26 6.11
CA ALA A 107 1.17 13.94 7.27
C ALA A 107 0.13 14.99 7.69
#